data_AF-A0A955YYM1-F1
#
_entry.id   AF-A0A955YYM1-F1
#
_cell.length_a   1.000
_cell.length_b   1.000
_cell.length_c   1.000
_cell.angle_alpha   90.00
_cell.angle_beta   90.00
_cell.angle_gamma   90.00
#
_symmetry.space_group_name_H-M   'P 1'
#
loop_
_entity.id
_entity.type
_entity.pdbx_description
1 polymer ?
#
loop_
_entity_poly.entity_id
_entity_poly.type
_entity_poly.pdbx_seq_one_letter_code
_entity_poly.pdbx_strand_id
1 'polypeptide(L)'
;MRPSMVPQYAPDGRGARFVKSLRHPLRVVAVGGAVFSMVSGIAGTAATVSAVVGAVTGVLLGEWIGRSLARTAAVVLLGATFGLLTWGLAAIPAQSAAVASFLGADTSLSLQATVRSGGFFLAVVTVTRTLGRRHPSLLSLEFVLFVLALVVVFASHRDGVIARPLWLSDWAWHRGMDPSQVLMAIGATGAFLMSVLLVLEGRRGVTVASVLVVPFL
;
A
#
# COMPACT_ATOMS: atom_id res chain seq x y z
N MET A 1 25.91 -21.04 -41.40
CA MET A 1 24.54 -20.58 -41.08
C MET A 1 24.65 -19.34 -40.20
N ARG A 2 24.21 -18.16 -40.68
CA ARG A 2 24.16 -16.93 -39.88
C ARG A 2 22.85 -16.92 -39.10
N PRO A 3 22.84 -16.68 -37.77
CA PRO A 3 21.60 -16.51 -37.05
C PRO A 3 20.89 -15.25 -37.58
N SER A 4 19.67 -15.44 -38.09
CA SER A 4 18.80 -14.36 -38.52
C SER A 4 18.51 -13.45 -37.33
N MET A 5 18.94 -12.20 -37.41
CA MET A 5 18.54 -11.16 -36.48
C MET A 5 17.02 -10.97 -36.61
N VAL A 6 16.27 -11.50 -35.64
CA VAL A 6 14.86 -11.15 -35.46
C VAL A 6 14.83 -9.66 -35.12
N PRO A 7 14.14 -8.81 -35.90
CA PRO A 7 13.99 -7.40 -35.57
C PRO A 7 13.30 -7.32 -34.21
N GLN A 8 14.05 -6.87 -33.20
CA GLN A 8 13.50 -6.56 -31.89
C GLN A 8 12.62 -5.33 -32.09
N TYR A 9 11.31 -5.54 -32.25
CA TYR A 9 10.33 -4.47 -32.38
C TYR A 9 10.31 -3.70 -31.05
N ALA A 10 11.17 -2.69 -30.94
CA ALA A 10 11.22 -1.80 -29.80
C ALA A 10 9.93 -0.97 -29.80
N PRO A 11 9.04 -1.12 -28.81
CA PRO A 11 7.82 -0.32 -28.75
C PRO A 11 8.21 1.08 -28.25
N ASP A 12 8.85 1.87 -29.11
CA ASP A 12 9.31 3.23 -28.78
C ASP A 12 8.29 4.30 -29.20
N GLY A 13 7.05 3.87 -29.47
CA GLY A 13 5.92 4.74 -29.77
C GLY A 13 5.54 5.63 -28.60
N ARG A 14 4.95 6.80 -28.89
CA ARG A 14 4.41 7.75 -27.88
C ARG A 14 3.51 7.05 -26.84
N GLY A 15 2.77 6.02 -27.25
CA GLY A 15 1.95 5.19 -26.37
C GLY A 15 2.72 4.45 -25.27
N ALA A 16 3.90 3.90 -25.56
CA ALA A 16 4.69 3.18 -24.55
C ALA A 16 5.28 4.12 -23.49
N ARG A 17 5.61 5.36 -23.87
CA ARG A 17 6.03 6.41 -22.93
C ARG A 17 4.88 6.86 -22.03
N PHE A 18 3.69 7.01 -22.60
CA PHE A 18 2.47 7.35 -21.85
C PHE A 18 2.14 6.26 -20.80
N VAL A 19 2.12 4.99 -21.20
CA VAL A 19 1.89 3.85 -20.28
C VAL A 19 2.96 3.77 -19.17
N LYS A 20 4.22 4.09 -19.46
CA LYS A 20 5.28 4.16 -18.44
C LYS A 20 5.03 5.29 -17.43
N SER A 21 4.53 6.44 -17.88
CA SER A 21 4.22 7.57 -17.00
C SER A 21 3.08 7.27 -16.05
N LEU A 22 2.07 6.49 -16.47
CA LEU A 22 0.90 6.13 -15.64
C LEU A 22 1.22 5.20 -14.46
N ARG A 23 2.37 4.53 -14.44
CA ARG A 23 2.72 3.54 -13.39
C ARG A 23 2.79 4.17 -12.00
N HIS A 24 3.39 5.35 -11.90
CA HIS A 24 3.55 6.05 -10.63
C HIS A 24 2.22 6.53 -10.03
N PRO A 25 1.35 7.25 -10.77
CA PRO A 25 0.05 7.64 -10.23
C PRO A 25 -0.84 6.44 -9.92
N LEU A 26 -0.86 5.40 -10.76
CA LEU A 26 -1.62 4.17 -10.48
C LEU A 26 -1.17 3.52 -9.18
N ARG A 27 0.14 3.46 -8.92
CA ARG A 27 0.68 2.90 -7.67
C ARG A 27 0.34 3.74 -6.46
N VAL A 28 0.45 5.07 -6.56
CA VAL A 28 0.05 6.00 -5.50
C VAL A 28 -1.42 5.81 -5.13
N VAL A 29 -2.30 5.71 -6.13
CA VAL A 29 -3.73 5.49 -5.93
C VAL A 29 -4.00 4.10 -5.33
N ALA A 30 -3.36 3.05 -5.85
CA ALA A 30 -3.54 1.70 -5.34
C ALA A 30 -3.07 1.59 -3.88
N VAL A 31 -1.81 1.93 -3.60
CA VAL A 31 -1.24 1.83 -2.25
C VAL A 31 -1.98 2.74 -1.27
N GLY A 32 -2.28 3.99 -1.66
CA GLY A 32 -3.06 4.91 -0.86
C GLY A 32 -4.46 4.37 -0.55
N GLY A 33 -5.14 3.80 -1.55
CA GLY A 33 -6.46 3.19 -1.39
C GLY A 33 -6.46 1.96 -0.49
N ALA A 34 -5.46 1.08 -0.59
CA ALA A 34 -5.32 -0.07 0.30
C ALA A 34 -5.05 0.34 1.75
N VAL A 35 -4.15 1.29 1.97
CA VAL A 35 -3.86 1.80 3.31
C VAL A 35 -5.06 2.52 3.90
N PHE A 36 -5.75 3.35 3.10
CA PHE A 36 -7.01 3.97 3.52
C PHE A 36 -8.02 2.91 3.94
N SER A 37 -8.22 1.89 3.12
CA SER A 37 -9.17 0.80 3.41
C SER A 37 -8.83 0.10 4.72
N MET A 38 -7.57 -0.30 4.90
CA MET A 38 -7.09 -0.99 6.10
C MET A 38 -7.23 -0.14 7.38
N VAL A 39 -6.87 1.15 7.32
CA VAL A 39 -6.73 2.00 8.51
C VAL A 39 -8.04 2.67 8.90
N SER A 40 -8.88 3.04 7.93
CA SER A 40 -10.16 3.72 8.17
C SER A 40 -11.13 2.91 9.04
N GLY A 41 -10.95 1.57 9.08
CA GLY A 41 -11.75 0.70 9.93
C GLY A 41 -11.36 0.71 11.41
N ILE A 42 -10.11 1.04 11.73
CA ILE A 42 -9.51 0.84 13.07
C ILE A 42 -8.97 2.12 13.71
N ALA A 43 -8.83 3.21 12.95
CA ALA A 43 -8.27 4.46 13.43
C ALA A 43 -9.13 5.67 13.07
N GLY A 44 -8.98 6.76 13.83
CA GLY A 44 -9.68 8.02 13.54
C GLY A 44 -9.21 8.69 12.24
N THR A 45 -9.92 9.75 11.84
CA THR A 45 -9.67 10.47 10.57
C THR A 45 -8.24 10.98 10.45
N ALA A 46 -7.70 11.63 11.50
CA ALA A 46 -6.33 12.15 11.48
C ALA A 46 -5.28 11.05 11.26
N ALA A 47 -5.45 9.92 11.96
CA ALA A 47 -4.57 8.78 11.81
C ALA A 47 -4.69 8.09 10.44
N THR A 48 -5.89 8.05 9.87
CA THR A 48 -6.13 7.53 8.52
C THR A 48 -5.46 8.41 7.46
N VAL A 49 -5.64 9.74 7.54
CA VAL A 49 -4.98 10.70 6.64
C VAL A 49 -3.47 10.58 6.76
N SER A 50 -2.94 10.55 7.98
CA SER A 50 -1.50 10.38 8.22
C SER A 50 -0.96 9.07 7.65
N ALA A 51 -1.70 7.96 7.79
CA ALA A 51 -1.33 6.67 7.20
C ALA A 51 -1.25 6.74 5.67
N VAL A 52 -2.25 7.34 5.03
CA VAL A 52 -2.28 7.50 3.56
C VAL A 52 -1.14 8.40 3.10
N VAL A 53 -0.92 9.54 3.76
CA VAL A 53 0.20 10.44 3.46
C VAL A 53 1.54 9.73 3.64
N GLY A 54 1.71 8.98 4.72
CA GLY A 54 2.89 8.16 4.98
C GLY A 54 3.11 7.13 3.88
N ALA A 55 2.07 6.41 3.49
CA ALA A 55 2.13 5.41 2.42
C ALA A 55 2.50 6.03 1.06
N VAL A 56 1.82 7.11 0.65
CA VAL A 56 2.08 7.81 -0.61
C VAL A 56 3.51 8.37 -0.65
N THR A 57 3.93 9.02 0.44
CA THR A 57 5.31 9.50 0.60
C THR A 57 6.30 8.34 0.55
N GLY A 58 5.95 7.20 1.15
CA GLY A 58 6.76 5.99 1.12
C GLY A 58 6.92 5.40 -0.28
N VAL A 59 5.90 5.46 -1.14
CA VAL A 59 6.03 5.07 -2.55
C VAL A 59 7.07 5.95 -3.26
N LEU A 60 7.00 7.27 -3.06
CA LEU A 60 7.92 8.23 -3.69
C LEU A 60 9.35 8.06 -3.19
N LEU A 61 9.53 7.97 -1.87
CA LEU A 61 10.84 7.74 -1.24
C LEU A 61 11.41 6.38 -1.63
N GLY A 62 10.61 5.32 -1.63
CA GLY A 62 11.06 4.00 -2.01
C GLY A 62 11.48 3.91 -3.48
N GLU A 63 10.81 4.63 -4.37
CA GLU A 63 11.24 4.75 -5.77
C GLU A 63 12.56 5.52 -5.90
N TRP A 64 12.73 6.59 -5.13
CA TRP A 64 13.95 7.39 -5.11
C TRP A 64 15.15 6.62 -4.54
N ILE A 65 14.99 6.01 -3.36
CA ILE A 65 16.00 5.17 -2.71
C ILE A 65 16.28 3.90 -3.53
N GLY A 66 15.26 3.37 -4.22
CA GLY A 66 15.39 2.26 -5.16
C GLY A 66 16.41 2.49 -6.28
N ARG A 67 16.73 3.75 -6.60
CA ARG A 67 17.73 4.15 -7.60
C ARG A 67 19.10 4.51 -7.00
N SER A 68 19.20 4.60 -5.67
CA SER A 68 20.44 4.95 -4.98
C SER A 68 21.39 3.75 -4.89
N LEU A 69 22.67 4.05 -4.58
CA LEU A 69 23.71 3.05 -4.31
C LEU A 69 23.70 2.52 -2.86
N ALA A 70 22.73 2.93 -2.04
CA ALA A 70 22.65 2.46 -0.65
C ALA A 70 22.52 0.93 -0.61
N ARG A 71 23.13 0.25 0.36
CA ARG A 71 23.00 -1.21 0.49
C ARG A 71 21.56 -1.58 0.87
N THR A 72 21.02 -2.64 0.28
CA THR A 72 19.64 -3.08 0.57
C THR A 72 19.43 -3.38 2.06
N ALA A 73 20.40 -4.02 2.72
CA ALA A 73 20.36 -4.26 4.16
C ALA A 73 20.26 -2.95 4.97
N ALA A 74 20.97 -1.90 4.56
CA ALA A 74 20.92 -0.61 5.23
C ALA A 74 19.53 0.03 5.10
N VAL A 75 18.89 -0.07 3.93
CA VAL A 75 17.51 0.45 3.75
C VAL A 75 16.52 -0.30 4.64
N VAL A 76 16.61 -1.63 4.71
CA VAL A 76 15.73 -2.44 5.57
C VAL A 76 15.95 -2.08 7.04
N LEU A 77 17.20 -2.01 7.49
CA LEU A 77 17.54 -1.67 8.87
C LEU A 77 17.09 -0.25 9.23
N LEU A 78 17.37 0.75 8.38
CA LEU A 78 16.93 2.13 8.63
C LEU A 78 15.41 2.25 8.63
N GLY A 79 14.71 1.57 7.71
CA GLY A 79 13.25 1.53 7.69
C GLY A 79 12.67 0.88 8.93
N ALA A 80 13.20 -0.27 9.36
CA ALA A 80 12.79 -0.95 10.58
C ALA A 80 13.05 -0.09 11.83
N THR A 81 14.25 0.49 11.96
CA THR A 81 14.60 1.38 13.06
C THR A 81 13.71 2.61 13.07
N PHE A 82 13.45 3.24 11.92
CA PHE A 82 12.52 4.37 11.83
C PHE A 82 11.09 3.99 12.24
N GLY A 83 10.59 2.84 11.79
CA GLY A 83 9.29 2.32 12.20
C GLY A 83 9.19 2.07 13.71
N LEU A 84 10.22 1.46 14.31
CA LEU A 84 10.28 1.22 15.75
C LEU A 84 10.40 2.52 16.56
N LEU A 85 11.22 3.47 16.09
CA LEU A 85 11.37 4.78 16.72
C LEU A 85 10.07 5.57 16.68
N THR A 86 9.41 5.65 15.53
CA THR A 86 8.12 6.33 15.42
C THR A 86 7.06 5.67 16.30
N TRP A 87 7.04 4.33 16.38
CA TRP A 87 6.15 3.59 17.27
C TRP A 87 6.37 3.92 18.76
N GLY A 88 7.63 3.95 19.19
CA GLY A 88 8.05 4.26 20.56
C GLY A 88 7.80 5.72 20.93
N LEU A 89 8.23 6.66 20.09
CA LEU A 89 8.04 8.09 20.33
C LEU A 89 6.56 8.48 20.37
N ALA A 90 5.73 7.83 19.56
CA ALA A 90 4.29 8.04 19.59
C ALA A 90 3.63 7.59 20.91
N ALA A 91 4.31 6.82 21.77
CA ALA A 91 3.79 6.47 23.09
C ALA A 91 3.84 7.66 24.08
N ILE A 92 4.76 8.61 23.87
CA ILE A 92 5.02 9.71 24.79
C ILE A 92 3.75 10.55 25.06
N PRO A 93 2.97 10.98 24.04
CA PRO A 93 1.79 11.81 24.30
C PRO A 93 0.72 11.14 25.15
N ALA A 94 0.54 9.83 25.00
CA ALA A 94 -0.50 9.06 25.70
C ALA A 94 -0.06 8.57 27.09
N GLN A 95 1.24 8.47 27.35
CA GLN A 95 1.77 7.97 28.63
C GLN A 95 2.23 9.09 29.57
N SER A 96 2.36 10.33 29.08
CA SER A 96 2.79 11.46 29.90
C SER A 96 1.59 12.20 30.49
N ALA A 97 1.47 12.20 31.82
CA ALA A 97 0.46 12.97 32.54
C ALA A 97 0.57 14.48 32.26
N ALA A 98 1.79 15.00 32.09
CA ALA A 98 2.04 16.40 31.75
C ALA A 98 1.55 16.77 30.34
N VAL A 99 1.72 15.85 29.38
CA VAL A 99 1.21 16.08 28.01
C VAL A 99 -0.31 15.96 27.99
N ALA A 100 -0.87 14.97 28.68
CA ALA A 100 -2.31 14.77 28.76
C ALA A 100 -3.03 15.92 29.49
N SER A 101 -2.42 16.52 30.52
CA SER A 101 -2.99 17.69 31.21
C SER A 101 -2.95 18.95 30.37
N PHE A 102 -1.97 19.09 29.47
CA PHE A 102 -1.84 20.25 28.58
C PHE A 102 -2.68 20.13 27.30
N LEU A 103 -2.62 18.99 26.61
CA LEU A 103 -3.30 18.77 25.32
C LEU A 103 -4.72 18.20 25.46
N GLY A 104 -5.04 17.61 26.61
CA GLY A 104 -6.21 16.78 26.80
C GLY A 104 -5.98 15.33 26.34
N ALA A 105 -6.66 14.39 27.02
CA ALA A 105 -6.50 12.96 26.77
C ALA A 105 -6.88 12.56 25.33
N ASP A 106 -7.93 13.16 24.77
CA ASP A 106 -8.38 12.89 23.40
C ASP A 106 -7.32 13.28 22.36
N THR A 107 -6.79 14.51 22.46
CA THR A 107 -5.72 14.99 21.58
C THR A 107 -4.46 14.15 21.70
N SER A 108 -4.07 13.75 22.92
CA SER A 108 -2.91 12.89 23.15
C SER A 108 -3.04 11.52 22.48
N LEU A 109 -4.21 10.88 22.58
CA LEU A 109 -4.49 9.60 21.93
C LEU A 109 -4.55 9.74 20.41
N SER A 110 -5.18 10.81 19.92
CA SER A 110 -5.26 11.11 18.48
C SER A 110 -3.86 11.35 17.89
N LEU A 111 -3.00 12.08 18.60
CA LEU A 111 -1.61 12.32 18.19
C LEU A 111 -0.79 11.03 18.17
N GLN A 112 -0.92 10.19 19.20
CA GLN A 112 -0.29 8.87 19.23
C GLN A 112 -0.69 8.04 18.01
N ALA A 113 -2.00 7.93 17.73
CA ALA A 113 -2.51 7.17 16.60
C ALA A 113 -1.97 7.73 15.27
N THR A 114 -1.95 9.06 15.14
CA THR A 114 -1.48 9.79 13.94
C THR A 114 -0.01 9.56 13.65
N VAL A 115 0.86 9.64 14.66
CA VAL A 115 2.29 9.40 14.50
C VAL A 115 2.59 7.93 14.22
N ARG A 116 1.91 7.00 14.93
CA ARG A 116 2.09 5.56 14.70
C ARG A 116 1.69 5.16 13.29
N SER A 117 0.50 5.56 12.86
CA SER A 117 -0.02 5.13 11.57
C SER A 117 0.81 5.74 10.42
N GLY A 118 1.10 7.04 10.45
CA GLY A 118 1.93 7.69 9.43
C GLY A 118 3.35 7.12 9.36
N GLY A 119 4.02 7.01 10.51
CA GLY A 119 5.39 6.48 10.59
C GLY A 119 5.49 5.01 10.15
N PHE A 120 4.54 4.17 10.58
CA PHE A 120 4.50 2.76 10.23
C PHE A 120 4.33 2.56 8.71
N PHE A 121 3.32 3.18 8.10
CA PHE A 121 3.09 3.01 6.66
C PHE A 121 4.17 3.67 5.81
N LEU A 122 4.74 4.79 6.24
CA LEU A 122 5.92 5.38 5.61
C LEU A 122 7.08 4.38 5.58
N ALA A 123 7.41 3.76 6.72
CA ALA A 123 8.50 2.80 6.83
C ALA A 123 8.28 1.57 5.93
N VAL A 124 7.13 0.90 6.11
CA VAL A 124 6.80 -0.35 5.42
C VAL A 124 6.74 -0.13 3.91
N VAL A 125 6.05 0.91 3.44
CA VAL A 125 5.91 1.17 2.01
C VAL A 125 7.25 1.60 1.39
N THR A 126 8.05 2.42 2.08
CA THR A 126 9.40 2.79 1.58
C THR A 126 10.29 1.57 1.39
N VAL A 127 10.35 0.69 2.39
CA VAL A 127 11.19 -0.52 2.35
C VAL A 127 10.71 -1.44 1.23
N THR A 128 9.42 -1.78 1.23
CA THR A 128 8.83 -2.71 0.25
C THR A 128 8.97 -2.19 -1.18
N ARG A 129 8.75 -0.89 -1.40
CA ARG A 129 8.94 -0.29 -2.73
C ARG A 129 10.40 -0.28 -3.16
N THR A 130 11.32 0.05 -2.25
CA THR A 130 12.76 -0.01 -2.53
C THR A 130 13.17 -1.43 -2.93
N LEU A 131 12.69 -2.43 -2.19
CA LEU A 131 12.95 -3.85 -2.45
C LEU A 131 12.39 -4.27 -3.81
N GLY A 132 11.12 -3.98 -4.11
CA GLY A 132 10.52 -4.31 -5.40
C GLY A 132 11.23 -3.63 -6.58
N ARG A 133 11.76 -2.42 -6.37
CA ARG A 133 12.50 -1.68 -7.40
C ARG A 133 13.88 -2.27 -7.70
N ARG A 134 14.56 -2.82 -6.69
CA ARG A 134 15.90 -3.41 -6.80
C ARG A 134 15.89 -4.90 -7.13
N HIS A 135 14.89 -5.62 -6.61
CA HIS A 135 14.71 -7.05 -6.76
C HIS A 135 13.30 -7.31 -7.31
N PRO A 136 13.14 -7.43 -8.65
CA PRO A 136 11.83 -7.62 -9.28
C PRO A 136 11.05 -8.85 -8.77
N SER A 137 11.73 -9.87 -8.22
CA SER A 137 11.09 -11.01 -7.56
C SER A 137 10.28 -10.61 -6.32
N LEU A 138 10.67 -9.54 -5.62
CA LEU A 138 10.01 -9.02 -4.42
C LEU A 138 8.84 -8.07 -4.75
N LEU A 139 8.56 -7.82 -6.03
CA LEU A 139 7.41 -7.02 -6.44
C LEU A 139 6.07 -7.73 -6.09
N SER A 140 6.09 -9.06 -6.06
CA SER A 140 4.99 -9.90 -5.56
C SER A 140 4.67 -9.64 -4.07
N LEU A 141 5.66 -9.27 -3.26
CA LEU A 141 5.45 -8.96 -1.84
C LEU A 141 4.60 -7.70 -1.65
N GLU A 142 4.79 -6.69 -2.50
CA GLU A 142 3.94 -5.48 -2.50
C GLU A 142 2.49 -5.82 -2.86
N PHE A 143 2.28 -6.74 -3.80
CA PHE A 143 0.95 -7.26 -4.14
C PHE A 143 0.31 -8.02 -2.98
N VAL A 144 1.05 -8.93 -2.34
CA VAL A 144 0.54 -9.70 -1.19
C VAL A 144 0.16 -8.77 -0.05
N LEU A 145 1.00 -7.79 0.29
CA LEU A 145 0.69 -6.82 1.34
C LEU A 145 -0.53 -5.98 1.01
N PHE A 146 -0.68 -5.57 -0.25
CA PHE A 146 -1.88 -4.88 -0.72
C PHE A 146 -3.15 -5.73 -0.57
N VAL A 147 -3.11 -6.99 -1.00
CA VAL A 147 -4.25 -7.92 -0.88
C VAL A 147 -4.59 -8.14 0.58
N LEU A 148 -3.59 -8.35 1.45
CA LEU A 148 -3.81 -8.49 2.89
C LEU A 148 -4.45 -7.24 3.50
N ALA A 149 -3.99 -6.05 3.13
CA ALA A 149 -4.56 -4.79 3.60
C ALA A 149 -6.05 -4.65 3.24
N LEU A 150 -6.45 -5.10 2.04
CA LEU A 150 -7.86 -5.15 1.64
C LEU A 150 -8.64 -6.25 2.38
N VAL A 151 -8.08 -7.45 2.47
CA VAL A 151 -8.74 -8.60 3.12
C VAL A 151 -9.05 -8.32 4.59
N VAL A 152 -8.18 -7.60 5.31
CA VAL A 152 -8.42 -7.24 6.72
C VAL A 152 -9.74 -6.46 6.89
N VAL A 153 -10.12 -5.63 5.91
CA VAL A 153 -11.40 -4.91 5.94
C VAL A 153 -12.58 -5.87 5.84
N PHE A 154 -12.48 -6.88 4.98
CA PHE A 154 -13.53 -7.89 4.81
C PHE A 154 -13.56 -8.92 5.94
N ALA A 155 -12.41 -9.28 6.51
CA ALA A 155 -12.32 -10.25 7.59
C ALA A 155 -13.14 -9.82 8.81
N SER A 156 -13.23 -8.51 9.08
CA SER A 156 -14.06 -7.99 10.16
C SER A 156 -15.56 -8.28 9.99
N HIS A 157 -16.04 -8.59 8.78
CA HIS A 157 -17.46 -8.87 8.51
C HIS A 157 -17.88 -10.31 8.79
N ARG A 158 -16.93 -11.23 9.02
CA ARG A 158 -17.22 -12.66 9.24
C ARG A 158 -17.96 -12.93 10.55
N ASP A 159 -17.80 -12.06 11.54
CA ASP A 159 -18.29 -12.26 12.91
C ASP A 159 -19.49 -11.37 13.28
N GLY A 160 -20.20 -10.81 12.29
CA GLY A 160 -21.34 -9.91 12.53
C GLY A 160 -20.95 -8.53 13.06
N VAL A 161 -19.65 -8.19 13.05
CA VAL A 161 -19.17 -6.83 13.34
C VAL A 161 -19.51 -5.94 12.15
N ILE A 162 -20.26 -4.87 12.42
CA ILE A 162 -20.74 -3.93 11.40
C ILE A 162 -19.55 -3.34 10.64
N ALA A 163 -19.67 -3.34 9.31
CA ALA A 163 -18.74 -2.78 8.33
C ALA A 163 -18.09 -1.49 8.82
N ARG A 164 -16.83 -1.56 9.24
CA ARG A 164 -16.01 -0.36 9.36
C ARG A 164 -15.22 -0.19 8.07
N PRO A 165 -15.23 1.01 7.47
CA PRO A 165 -15.80 2.25 8.01
C PRO A 165 -17.34 2.38 7.87
N LEU A 166 -18.02 2.73 8.98
CA LEU A 166 -19.49 2.80 9.06
C LEU A 166 -20.10 3.79 8.08
N TRP A 167 -19.43 4.93 7.85
CA TRP A 167 -19.90 5.96 6.93
C TRP A 167 -20.11 5.44 5.51
N LEU A 168 -19.32 4.44 5.08
CA LEU A 168 -19.43 3.86 3.74
C LEU A 168 -20.67 2.96 3.64
N SER A 169 -20.96 2.22 4.70
CA SER A 169 -22.16 1.40 4.82
C SER A 169 -23.41 2.27 4.89
N ASP A 170 -23.40 3.32 5.70
CA ASP A 170 -24.50 4.28 5.84
C ASP A 170 -24.79 4.98 4.51
N TRP A 171 -23.75 5.40 3.80
CA TRP A 171 -23.88 5.98 2.46
C TRP A 171 -24.50 4.98 1.47
N ALA A 172 -24.08 3.71 1.49
CA ALA A 172 -24.62 2.68 0.61
C ALA A 172 -26.11 2.43 0.88
N TRP A 173 -26.49 2.32 2.16
CA TRP A 173 -27.89 2.16 2.57
C TRP A 173 -28.76 3.35 2.16
N HIS A 174 -28.27 4.60 2.33
CA HIS A 174 -29.00 5.79 1.87
C HIS A 174 -29.24 5.82 0.36
N ARG A 175 -28.48 5.04 -0.41
CA ARG A 175 -28.63 4.88 -1.86
C ARG A 175 -29.37 3.60 -2.25
N GLY A 176 -29.89 2.84 -1.29
CA GLY A 176 -30.54 1.55 -1.54
C GLY A 176 -29.59 0.46 -2.03
N MET A 177 -28.29 0.63 -1.82
CA MET A 177 -27.26 -0.33 -2.21
C MET A 177 -26.87 -1.23 -1.05
N ASP A 178 -26.50 -2.47 -1.35
CA ASP A 178 -25.88 -3.38 -0.38
C ASP A 178 -24.40 -3.00 -0.16
N PRO A 179 -23.98 -2.65 1.07
CA PRO A 179 -22.59 -2.33 1.38
C PRO A 179 -21.58 -3.41 0.96
N SER A 180 -21.99 -4.68 0.98
CA SER A 180 -21.12 -5.79 0.59
C SER A 180 -20.72 -5.71 -0.89
N GLN A 181 -21.63 -5.28 -1.76
CA GLN A 181 -21.37 -5.10 -3.20
C GLN A 181 -20.41 -3.93 -3.43
N VAL A 182 -20.58 -2.82 -2.70
CA VAL A 182 -19.70 -1.65 -2.77
C VAL A 182 -18.28 -2.02 -2.36
N LEU A 183 -18.13 -2.74 -1.25
CA LEU A 183 -16.83 -3.20 -0.77
C LEU A 183 -16.20 -4.17 -1.79
N MET A 184 -16.96 -5.15 -2.29
CA MET A 184 -16.47 -6.11 -3.29
C MET A 184 -15.99 -5.40 -4.57
N ALA A 185 -16.70 -4.38 -5.04
CA ALA A 185 -16.29 -3.57 -6.18
C ALA A 185 -14.98 -2.81 -5.93
N ILE A 186 -14.79 -2.24 -4.74
CA ILE A 186 -13.54 -1.59 -4.34
C ILE A 186 -12.38 -2.61 -4.32
N GLY A 187 -12.61 -3.77 -3.69
CA GLY A 187 -11.62 -4.84 -3.61
C GLY A 187 -11.21 -5.38 -4.99
N ALA A 188 -12.19 -5.67 -5.85
CA ALA A 188 -11.95 -6.14 -7.21
C ALA A 188 -11.20 -5.10 -8.06
N THR A 189 -11.59 -3.82 -7.97
CA THR A 189 -10.90 -2.72 -8.67
C THR A 189 -9.46 -2.59 -8.18
N GLY A 190 -9.24 -2.66 -6.87
CA GLY A 190 -7.91 -2.62 -6.29
C GLY A 190 -7.01 -3.76 -6.75
N ALA A 191 -7.51 -5.01 -6.70
CA ALA A 191 -6.80 -6.18 -7.18
C ALA A 191 -6.46 -6.06 -8.67
N PHE A 192 -7.42 -5.61 -9.49
CA PHE A 192 -7.21 -5.36 -10.92
C PHE A 192 -6.11 -4.33 -11.17
N LEU A 193 -6.15 -3.18 -10.49
CA LEU A 193 -5.13 -2.13 -10.62
C LEU A 193 -3.73 -2.66 -10.29
N MET A 194 -3.63 -3.46 -9.22
CA MET A 194 -2.36 -4.06 -8.82
C MET A 194 -1.89 -5.14 -9.79
N SER A 195 -2.78 -5.98 -10.33
CA SER A 195 -2.45 -6.94 -11.40
C SER A 195 -1.93 -6.24 -12.65
N VAL A 196 -2.58 -5.14 -13.06
CA VAL A 196 -2.10 -4.30 -14.18
C VAL A 196 -0.71 -3.75 -13.86
N LEU A 197 -0.48 -3.24 -12.64
CA LEU A 197 0.84 -2.74 -12.23
C LEU A 197 1.93 -3.83 -12.23
N LEU A 198 1.60 -5.05 -11.79
CA LEU A 198 2.51 -6.21 -11.85
C LEU A 198 2.93 -6.48 -13.30
N VAL A 199 1.96 -6.54 -14.22
CA VAL A 199 2.20 -6.79 -15.65
C VAL A 199 3.03 -5.66 -16.26
N LEU A 200 2.74 -4.41 -15.92
CA LEU A 200 3.48 -3.26 -16.44
C LEU A 200 4.93 -3.24 -15.92
N GLU A 201 5.18 -3.59 -14.67
CA GLU A 201 6.52 -3.53 -14.07
C GLU A 201 7.39 -4.79 -14.32
N GLY A 202 6.80 -5.90 -14.76
CA GLY A 202 7.53 -7.09 -15.18
C GLY A 202 8.52 -6.79 -16.31
N ARG A 203 9.83 -6.98 -16.06
CA ARG A 203 10.91 -6.69 -17.03
C ARG A 203 11.36 -7.88 -17.88
N ARG A 204 10.85 -9.08 -17.66
CA ARG A 204 11.13 -10.28 -18.46
C ARG A 204 9.85 -11.07 -18.60
N GLY A 205 9.63 -11.62 -19.80
CA GLY A 205 8.46 -12.41 -20.16
C GLY A 205 8.07 -13.35 -19.02
N VAL A 206 6.79 -13.31 -18.70
CA VAL A 206 6.06 -14.19 -17.79
C VAL A 206 6.84 -15.48 -17.53
N THR A 207 7.61 -15.53 -16.46
CA THR A 207 8.13 -16.79 -15.95
C THR A 207 7.36 -17.17 -14.71
N VAL A 208 6.95 -18.42 -14.76
CA VAL A 208 5.90 -19.00 -13.96
C VAL A 208 6.49 -20.01 -12.99
N ALA A 209 6.04 -20.22 -11.77
CA ALA A 209 4.94 -19.63 -11.00
C ALA A 209 3.56 -19.55 -11.68
N SER A 210 3.28 -18.59 -12.57
CA SER A 210 2.27 -18.56 -13.68
C SER A 210 1.44 -19.79 -14.15
N VAL A 211 1.89 -21.03 -13.89
CA VAL A 211 1.30 -22.32 -14.34
C VAL A 211 1.00 -23.26 -13.16
N LEU A 212 1.61 -23.11 -11.97
CA LEU A 212 1.25 -23.98 -10.84
C LEU A 212 -0.15 -23.69 -10.25
N VAL A 213 -0.86 -22.67 -10.75
CA VAL A 213 -2.28 -22.37 -10.41
C VAL A 213 -3.23 -22.50 -11.61
N VAL A 214 -2.72 -22.83 -12.80
CA VAL A 214 -3.51 -23.26 -13.97
C VAL A 214 -4.23 -24.62 -13.77
N PRO A 215 -4.00 -25.48 -12.74
CA PRO A 215 -4.86 -26.66 -12.56
C PRO A 215 -6.35 -26.35 -12.29
N PHE A 216 -6.74 -25.08 -12.15
CA PHE A 216 -8.13 -24.63 -12.06
C PHE A 216 -8.64 -23.88 -13.31
N LEU A 217 -7.84 -23.71 -14.37
CA LEU A 217 -8.23 -23.16 -15.68
C LEU A 217 -7.28 -23.64 -16.79
#